data_AF-A0A496ZNA0-F1
#
_entry.id   AF-A0A496ZNA0-F1
#
_cell.length_a   1.000
_cell.length_b   1.000
_cell.length_c   1.000
_cell.angle_alpha   90.00
_cell.angle_beta   90.00
_cell.angle_gamma   90.00
#
_symmetry.space_group_name_H-M   'P 1'
#
loop_
_entity.id
_entity.type
_entity.pdbx_description
1 polymer ?
#
loop_
_entity_poly.entity_id
_entity_poly.type
_entity_poly.pdbx_seq_one_letter_code
_entity_poly.pdbx_strand_id
1 'polypeptide(L)' 'MITYPNSVHAQFSELKDIPPEYKAKMWLYHYMLYGKTFEELEAEVLAEGFAGLVKRGQVFDTTKMKETKDD' A
#
# COMPACT_ATOMS: atom_id res chain seq x y z
N MET A 1 -10.82 -3.57 -23.80
CA MET A 1 -9.42 -3.12 -23.88
C MET A 1 -8.60 -4.13 -23.10
N ILE A 2 -7.62 -4.77 -23.72
CA ILE A 2 -6.69 -5.66 -23.02
C ILE A 2 -5.53 -4.79 -22.57
N THR A 3 -5.35 -4.67 -21.25
CA THR A 3 -4.28 -3.90 -20.61
C THR A 3 -3.03 -4.78 -20.58
N TYR A 4 -1.91 -4.25 -21.06
CA TYR A 4 -0.63 -4.96 -21.05
C TYR A 4 0.03 -4.82 -19.65
N PRO A 5 0.41 -5.92 -18.98
CA PRO A 5 1.04 -5.90 -17.65
C PRO A 5 2.52 -5.46 -17.67
N ASN A 6 2.91 -4.62 -18.63
CA ASN A 6 4.31 -4.29 -18.94
C ASN A 6 4.85 -3.14 -18.06
N SER A 7 4.11 -2.80 -17.01
CA SER A 7 4.54 -1.81 -16.04
C SER A 7 5.43 -2.50 -15.02
N VAL A 8 6.67 -2.04 -14.88
CA VAL A 8 7.56 -2.48 -13.78
C VAL A 8 7.00 -2.11 -12.39
N HIS A 9 5.90 -1.34 -12.35
CA HIS A 9 5.20 -0.92 -11.14
C HIS A 9 3.74 -1.41 -11.13
N ALA A 10 3.30 -2.00 -10.03
CA ALA A 10 1.89 -2.35 -9.83
C ALA A 10 1.03 -1.08 -9.77
N GLN A 11 -0.06 -1.07 -10.54
CA GLN A 11 -1.06 -0.01 -10.50
C GLN A 11 -1.92 -0.17 -9.23
N PHE A 12 -2.43 0.95 -8.70
CA PHE A 12 -3.23 0.92 -7.48
C PHE A 12 -4.47 0.03 -7.60
N SER A 13 -5.11 -0.01 -8.78
CA SER A 13 -6.26 -0.88 -9.05
C SER A 13 -5.94 -2.37 -8.90
N GLU A 14 -4.72 -2.79 -9.27
CA GLU A 14 -4.27 -4.18 -9.17
C GLU A 14 -3.99 -4.55 -7.70
N LEU A 15 -3.57 -3.59 -6.89
CA LEU A 15 -3.33 -3.83 -5.46
C LEU A 15 -4.63 -4.06 -4.66
N LYS A 16 -5.78 -3.61 -5.16
CA LYS A 16 -7.06 -3.78 -4.46
C LYS A 16 -7.44 -5.25 -4.30
N ASP A 17 -6.99 -6.09 -5.24
CA ASP A 17 -7.23 -7.54 -5.30
C ASP A 17 -6.38 -8.33 -4.30
N ILE A 18 -5.41 -7.69 -3.62
CA ILE A 18 -4.61 -8.33 -2.58
C ILE A 18 -5.52 -8.71 -1.39
N PRO A 19 -5.36 -9.91 -0.81
CA PRO A 19 -6.14 -10.32 0.34
C PRO A 19 -6.03 -9.33 1.52
N PRO A 20 -7.14 -9.04 2.23
CA PRO A 20 -7.17 -8.01 3.27
C PRO A 20 -6.10 -8.16 4.37
N GLU A 21 -5.77 -9.40 4.75
CA GLU A 21 -4.78 -9.72 5.78
C GLU A 21 -3.36 -9.30 5.41
N TYR A 22 -3.06 -9.22 4.11
CA TYR A 22 -1.79 -8.71 3.60
C TYR A 22 -1.85 -7.20 3.43
N LYS A 23 -2.95 -6.65 2.90
CA LYS A 23 -3.15 -5.19 2.78
C LYS A 23 -2.95 -4.49 4.12
N ALA A 24 -3.51 -5.05 5.19
CA ALA A 24 -3.39 -4.51 6.55
C ALA A 24 -1.94 -4.38 7.07
N LYS A 25 -0.98 -5.03 6.43
CA LYS A 25 0.45 -5.00 6.78
C LYS A 25 1.29 -4.18 5.80
N MET A 26 0.70 -3.67 4.72
CA MET A 26 1.40 -3.00 3.63
C MET A 26 1.31 -1.49 3.75
N TRP A 27 2.47 -0.84 3.68
CA TRP A 27 2.60 0.60 3.48
C TRP A 27 2.93 0.88 2.01
N LEU A 28 2.17 1.76 1.38
CA LEU A 28 2.34 2.09 -0.03
C LEU A 28 3.28 3.30 -0.19
N TYR A 29 4.19 3.22 -1.16
CA TYR A 29 5.14 4.29 -1.48
C TYR A 29 5.02 4.69 -2.95
N HIS A 30 5.14 5.98 -3.22
CA HIS A 30 5.38 6.54 -4.56
C HIS A 30 4.27 6.27 -5.60
N TYR A 31 3.03 6.66 -5.28
CA TYR A 31 1.96 6.75 -6.27
C TYR A 31 1.97 8.13 -6.94
N MET A 32 1.84 8.15 -8.27
CA MET A 32 1.63 9.40 -8.99
C MET A 32 0.32 10.01 -8.53
N LEU A 33 0.38 11.28 -8.11
CA LEU A 33 -0.76 11.96 -7.51
C LEU A 33 -1.93 12.16 -8.48
N TYR A 34 -1.70 12.15 -9.81
CA TYR A 34 -2.71 12.41 -10.85
C TYR A 34 -3.66 13.58 -10.53
N GLY A 35 -3.17 14.62 -9.83
CA GLY A 35 -3.95 15.79 -9.43
C GLY A 35 -4.61 15.70 -8.04
N LYS A 36 -4.42 14.62 -7.27
CA LYS A 36 -4.86 14.47 -5.88
C LYS A 36 -3.82 15.01 -4.89
N THR A 37 -4.25 15.47 -3.73
CA THR A 37 -3.34 15.76 -2.62
C THR A 37 -2.85 14.47 -1.97
N PHE A 38 -1.81 14.56 -1.14
CA PHE A 38 -1.33 13.41 -0.37
C PHE A 38 -2.42 12.88 0.58
N GLU A 39 -3.17 13.79 1.21
CA GLU A 39 -4.23 13.47 2.16
C GLU A 39 -5.40 12.74 1.49
N GLU A 40 -5.78 13.16 0.28
CA GLU A 40 -6.81 12.48 -0.52
C GLU A 40 -6.39 11.05 -0.86
N LEU A 41 -5.14 10.84 -1.24
CA LEU A 41 -4.62 9.49 -1.48
C LEU A 41 -4.47 8.69 -0.20
N GLU A 42 -4.04 9.29 0.91
CA GLU A 42 -3.90 8.59 2.19
C GLU A 42 -5.26 8.08 2.65
N ALA A 43 -6.31 8.88 2.50
CA ALA A 43 -7.69 8.46 2.78
C ALA A 43 -8.13 7.27 1.90
N GLU A 44 -7.81 7.27 0.60
CA GLU A 44 -8.13 6.16 -0.30
C GLU A 44 -7.37 4.87 0.06
N VAL A 45 -6.08 4.98 0.39
CA VAL A 45 -5.25 3.83 0.78
C VAL A 45 -5.76 3.22 2.08
N LEU A 46 -6.13 4.04 3.06
CA LEU A 46 -6.73 3.57 4.32
C LEU A 46 -8.11 2.93 4.08
N ALA A 47 -8.95 3.50 3.20
CA ALA A 47 -10.28 2.97 2.88
C ALA A 47 -10.21 1.58 2.19
N GLU A 48 -9.15 1.31 1.42
CA GLU A 48 -8.91 0.01 0.79
C GLU A 48 -8.30 -1.04 1.73
N GLY A 49 -8.02 -0.67 2.98
CA GLY A 49 -7.52 -1.55 4.04
C GLY A 49 -5.99 -1.70 4.08
N PHE A 50 -5.24 -0.81 3.43
CA PHE A 50 -3.79 -0.75 3.58
C PHE A 50 -3.39 -0.09 4.91
N ALA A 51 -2.15 -0.34 5.36
CA ALA A 51 -1.64 0.24 6.60
C ALA A 51 -1.38 1.77 6.49
N GLY A 52 -1.21 2.30 5.27
CA GLY A 52 -1.09 3.73 5.00
C GLY A 52 -0.14 4.07 3.85
N LEU A 53 0.05 5.37 3.62
CA LEU A 53 1.07 5.90 2.71
C LEU A 53 2.33 6.30 3.46
N VAL A 54 3.49 5.91 2.93
CA VAL A 54 4.77 6.25 3.54
C VAL A 54 5.02 7.77 3.46
N LYS A 55 5.27 8.37 4.62
CA LYS A 55 5.65 9.79 4.74
C LYS A 55 7.18 9.93 4.75
N ARG A 56 7.68 11.06 4.22
CA ARG A 56 9.12 11.35 4.24
C ARG A 56 9.64 11.41 5.68
N GLY A 57 10.66 10.63 5.99
CA GLY A 57 11.25 10.56 7.33
C GLY A 57 10.48 9.70 8.32
N GLN A 58 9.45 8.97 7.87
CA GLN A 58 8.73 8.02 8.71
C GLN A 58 9.66 6.90 9.19
N VAL A 59 9.55 6.56 10.47
CA VAL A 59 10.26 5.47 11.12
C VAL A 59 9.24 4.41 11.54
N PHE A 60 9.56 3.15 11.28
CA PHE A 60 8.74 2.01 11.71
C PHE A 60 9.34 1.41 12.98
N ASP A 61 8.52 1.29 14.02
CA ASP A 61 8.90 0.56 15.22
C ASP A 61 8.80 -0.95 14.97
N THR A 62 9.95 -1.60 14.86
CA THR A 62 10.06 -3.05 14.62
C THR A 62 10.01 -3.87 15.89
N THR A 63 10.01 -3.26 17.09
CA THR A 63 10.10 -3.98 18.37
C THR A 63 8.87 -4.85 18.67
N LYS A 64 7.75 -4.63 17.96
CA LYS A 64 6.49 -5.37 18.12
C LYS A 64 6.22 -6.40 17.03
N MET A 65 7.12 -6.58 16.07
CA MET A 65 6.95 -7.63 15.06
C MET A 65 7.26 -8.99 15.70
N LYS A 66 6.25 -9.68 16.21
CA LYS A 66 6.39 -11.08 16.61
C LYS A 66 6.52 -11.94 15.35
N GLU A 67 7.61 -12.68 15.24
CA GLU A 67 7.69 -13.83 14.33
C GLU A 67 6.58 -14.82 14.73
N THR A 68 5.51 -14.89 13.95
CA THR A 68 4.73 -16.12 13.87
C THR A 68 5.58 -17.13 13.12
N LYS A 69 6.34 -17.95 13.87
CA LYS A 69 6.71 -19.26 13.37
C LYS A 69 5.41 -20.07 13.31
N ASP A 70 4.92 -20.30 12.09
CA ASP A 70 4.03 -21.43 11.85
C ASP A 70 4.86 -22.71 12.09
N ASP A 71 4.45 -23.50 13.09
CA ASP A 71 4.93 -24.86 13.38
C ASP A 71 4.53 -25.84 12.27
#